data_AF-A0A0F8XF94-F1
#
_entry.id   AF-A0A0F8XF94-F1
#
_cell.length_a   1.000
_cell.length_b   1.000
_cell.length_c   1.000
_cell.angle_alpha   90.00
_cell.angle_beta   90.00
_cell.angle_gamma   90.00
#
_symmetry.space_group_name_H-M   'P 1'
#
loop_
_entity.id
_entity.type
_entity.pdbx_description
1 polymer ?
#
loop_
_entity_poly.entity_id
_entity_poly.type
_entity_poly.pdbx_seq_one_letter_code
_entity_poly.pdbx_strand_id
1 'polypeptide(L)' 'MRQPTRWKLLAATLIVLLGCASGCWRQRTRTVLIPPGEPVQLAEPIEAYIYVDGVKSENRVMLPGGWWVLPEPEDD' A
#
# COMPACT_ATOMS: atom_id res chain seq x y z
N MET A 1 8.29 11.16 -46.67
CA MET A 1 7.64 10.70 -45.42
C MET A 1 7.18 9.25 -45.63
N ARG A 2 7.84 8.26 -45.00
CA ARG A 2 7.49 6.83 -45.15
C ARG A 2 6.39 6.50 -44.14
N GLN A 3 5.19 6.16 -44.62
CA GLN A 3 4.11 5.72 -43.74
C GLN A 3 4.52 4.43 -43.01
N PRO A 4 4.28 4.33 -41.69
CA PRO A 4 4.50 3.09 -40.98
C PRO A 4 3.55 2.02 -41.52
N THR A 5 4.12 0.92 -41.98
CA THR A 5 3.39 -0.22 -42.52
C THR A 5 2.42 -0.77 -41.48
N ARG A 6 1.18 -1.12 -41.90
CA ARG A 6 0.04 -1.49 -41.04
C ARG A 6 0.34 -2.47 -39.91
N TRP A 7 1.32 -3.36 -40.09
CA TRP A 7 1.78 -4.31 -39.08
C TRP A 7 2.44 -3.64 -37.85
N LYS A 8 3.13 -2.51 -38.03
CA LYS A 8 3.75 -1.75 -36.94
C LYS A 8 2.70 -1.11 -36.03
N LEU A 9 1.58 -0.66 -36.61
CA LEU A 9 0.45 -0.13 -35.86
C LEU A 9 -0.25 -1.23 -35.07
N LEU A 10 -0.45 -2.41 -35.67
CA LEU A 10 -1.04 -3.56 -34.97
C LEU A 10 -0.17 -4.07 -33.82
N ALA A 11 1.15 -4.14 -34.02
CA ALA A 11 2.09 -4.53 -32.98
C ALA A 11 2.09 -3.53 -31.80
N ALA A 12 2.07 -2.23 -32.09
CA ALA A 12 2.00 -1.19 -31.06
C ALA A 12 0.70 -1.29 -30.23
N THR A 13 -0.44 -1.52 -30.87
CA THR A 13 -1.72 -1.68 -30.17
C THR A 13 -1.72 -2.91 -29.26
N LEU A 14 -1.14 -4.03 -29.71
CA LEU A 14 -1.08 -5.26 -28.92
C LEU A 14 -0.24 -5.08 -27.64
N ILE A 15 0.90 -4.38 -27.74
CA ILE A 15 1.80 -4.11 -26.62
C ILE A 15 1.11 -3.26 -25.54
N VAL A 16 0.37 -2.23 -25.96
CA VAL A 16 -0.38 -1.36 -25.03
C VAL A 16 -1.45 -2.16 -24.29
N LEU A 17 -2.20 -3.02 -24.98
CA LEU A 17 -3.25 -3.84 -24.37
C LEU A 17 -2.68 -4.83 -23.34
N LEU A 18 -1.57 -5.51 -23.65
CA LEU A 18 -0.89 -6.40 -22.71
C LEU A 18 -0.27 -5.66 -21.50
N GLY A 19 0.24 -4.44 -21.71
CA GLY A 19 0.77 -3.60 -20.64
C GLY A 19 -0.31 -3.13 -19.67
N CYS A 20 -1.48 -2.75 -20.16
CA CYS A 20 -2.61 -2.33 -19.31
C CYS A 20 -3.21 -3.50 -18.53
N ALA A 21 -3.30 -4.70 -19.13
CA ALA A 21 -3.82 -5.89 -18.46
C ALA A 21 -2.89 -6.39 -17.32
N SER A 22 -1.58 -6.15 -17.44
CA SER A 22 -0.59 -6.54 -16.42
C SER A 22 -0.34 -5.46 -15.35
N GLY A 23 -0.70 -4.20 -15.61
CA GLY A 23 -0.47 -3.07 -14.71
C GLY A 23 -1.51 -2.88 -13.60
N CYS A 24 -2.79 -3.17 -13.85
CA CYS A 24 -3.87 -2.85 -12.91
C CYS A 24 -4.21 -3.96 -11.89
N TRP A 25 -3.70 -5.18 -12.08
CA TRP A 25 -4.01 -6.32 -11.21
C TRP A 25 -2.92 -6.65 -10.18
N ARG A 26 -1.73 -6.06 -10.30
CA ARG A 26 -0.61 -6.37 -9.39
C ARG A 26 -0.49 -5.45 -8.19
N GLN A 27 -1.34 -4.42 -8.11
CA GLN A 27 -1.47 -3.59 -6.92
C GLN A 27 -2.33 -4.34 -5.91
N ARG A 28 -1.68 -5.21 -5.16
CA ARG A 28 -2.23 -5.94 -4.01
C ARG A 28 -2.68 -4.92 -2.96
N THR A 29 -3.89 -4.40 -3.07
CA THR A 29 -4.54 -3.59 -2.05
C THR A 29 -4.70 -4.47 -0.81
N ARG A 30 -3.82 -4.29 0.17
CA ARG A 30 -3.89 -4.99 1.45
C ARG A 30 -4.88 -4.23 2.33
N THR A 31 -6.14 -4.67 2.32
CA THR A 31 -7.14 -4.19 3.28
C THR A 31 -6.95 -4.95 4.58
N VAL A 32 -6.46 -4.29 5.63
CA VAL A 32 -6.36 -4.86 6.97
C VAL A 32 -7.52 -4.30 7.78
N LEU A 33 -8.36 -5.18 8.33
CA LEU A 33 -9.39 -4.79 9.29
C LEU A 33 -8.68 -4.46 10.61
N ILE A 34 -8.76 -3.22 11.04
CA ILE A 34 -8.10 -2.74 12.26
C ILE A 34 -9.17 -2.54 13.35
N PRO A 35 -8.93 -2.94 14.62
CA PRO A 35 -9.88 -2.81 15.74
C PRO A 35 -10.50 -1.40 15.89
N PRO A 36 -11.70 -1.32 16.52
CA PRO A 36 -12.41 -0.06 16.68
C PRO A 36 -11.65 0.89 17.59
N GLY A 37 -11.43 2.11 17.11
CA GLY A 37 -10.82 3.22 17.82
C GLY A 37 -10.78 4.43 16.89
N GLU A 38 -10.84 5.65 17.43
CA GLU A 38 -10.63 6.83 16.60
C GLU A 38 -9.14 6.91 16.22
N PRO A 39 -8.79 6.91 14.92
CA PRO A 39 -7.39 6.98 14.52
C PRO A 39 -6.81 8.32 14.96
N VAL A 40 -5.62 8.28 15.56
CA VAL A 40 -4.88 9.47 16.00
C VAL A 40 -3.62 9.64 15.15
N GLN A 41 -3.24 10.88 14.90
CA GLN A 41 -2.02 11.20 14.17
C GLN A 41 -0.89 11.53 15.14
N LEU A 42 0.27 10.91 14.95
CA LEU A 42 1.46 11.20 15.73
C LEU A 42 1.98 12.60 15.41
N ALA A 43 2.13 13.45 16.42
CA ALA A 43 2.71 14.79 16.23
C ALA A 43 4.25 14.73 16.04
N GLU A 44 4.91 13.85 16.80
CA GLU A 44 6.37 13.68 16.83
C GLU A 44 6.73 12.20 16.69
N PRO A 45 7.98 11.86 16.30
CA PRO A 45 8.44 10.49 16.28
C PRO A 45 8.42 9.84 17.67
N ILE A 46 7.96 8.60 17.75
CA ILE A 46 7.88 7.83 19.02
C ILE A 46 8.48 6.44 18.87
N GLU A 47 8.94 5.85 19.98
CA GLU A 47 9.41 4.47 20.03
C GLU A 47 8.37 3.57 20.71
N ALA A 48 7.70 2.73 19.93
CA ALA A 48 6.54 1.93 20.37
C ALA A 48 6.57 0.49 19.83
N TYR A 49 5.83 -0.41 20.49
CA TYR A 49 5.52 -1.72 19.92
C TYR A 49 4.47 -1.57 18.82
N ILE A 50 4.58 -2.40 17.79
CA ILE A 50 3.58 -2.45 16.71
C ILE A 50 2.90 -3.81 16.71
N TYR A 51 1.64 -3.82 16.26
CA TYR A 51 0.90 -5.05 16.01
C TYR A 51 0.81 -5.28 14.50
N VAL A 52 1.21 -6.47 14.04
CA VAL A 52 1.07 -6.88 12.64
C VAL A 52 0.21 -8.14 12.64
N ASP A 53 -0.96 -8.07 12.01
CA ASP A 53 -1.94 -9.16 11.97
C ASP A 53 -2.26 -9.73 13.39
N GLY A 54 -2.35 -8.84 14.38
CA GLY A 54 -2.64 -9.19 15.78
C GLY A 54 -1.43 -9.64 16.61
N VAL A 55 -0.25 -9.77 16.00
CA VAL A 55 0.98 -10.17 16.70
C VAL A 55 1.80 -8.94 17.09
N LYS A 56 2.10 -8.80 18.38
CA LYS A 56 2.96 -7.74 18.93
C LYS A 56 4.42 -7.95 18.51
N SER A 57 5.11 -6.89 18.13
CA SER A 57 6.55 -6.91 17.83
C SER A 57 7.39 -7.23 19.07
N GLU A 58 8.51 -7.92 18.89
CA GLU A 58 9.46 -8.21 19.98
C GLU A 58 10.21 -6.96 20.45
N ASN A 59 10.58 -6.11 19.49
CA ASN A 59 11.29 -4.86 19.74
C ASN A 59 10.37 -3.67 19.52
N ARG A 60 10.73 -2.56 20.17
CA ARG A 60 10.13 -1.27 19.83
C ARG A 60 10.70 -0.79 18.50
N VAL A 61 9.86 -0.09 17.75
CA VAL A 61 10.19 0.47 16.45
C VAL A 61 9.98 1.98 16.53
N MET A 62 10.87 2.73 15.89
CA MET A 62 10.71 4.17 15.75
C MET A 62 9.64 4.44 14.69
N LEU A 63 8.51 4.99 15.13
CA LEU A 63 7.43 5.46 14.29
C LEU A 63 7.63 6.95 14.02
N PRO A 64 7.70 7.38 12.75
CA PRO A 64 7.86 8.79 12.45
C PRO A 64 6.58 9.58 12.75
N GLY A 65 6.74 10.86 13.06
CA GLY A 65 5.62 11.80 13.14
C GLY A 65 4.83 11.85 11.84
N GLY A 66 3.56 12.22 11.94
CA GLY A 66 2.60 12.29 10.85
C GLY A 66 1.93 10.95 10.50
N TRP A 67 2.38 9.83 11.08
CA TRP A 67 1.73 8.53 10.90
C TRP A 67 0.44 8.44 11.70
N TRP A 68 -0.52 7.71 11.15
CA TRP A 68 -1.78 7.40 11.81
C TRP A 68 -1.63 6.09 12.58
N VAL A 69 -2.05 6.10 13.84
CA VAL A 69 -2.06 4.95 14.73
C VAL A 69 -3.43 4.82 15.38
N LEU A 70 -3.75 3.63 15.87
CA LEU A 70 -4.88 3.47 16.76
C LEU A 70 -4.43 3.57 18.20
N PRO A 71 -5.32 4.03 19.10
CA PRO A 71 -5.09 3.94 20.53
C PRO A 71 -4.89 2.48 20.94
N GLU A 72 -4.15 2.29 22.04
CA GLU A 72 -3.97 0.97 22.65
C GLU A 72 -5.37 0.40 22.97
N PRO A 73 -5.66 -0.86 22.60
CA PRO A 73 -6.90 -1.49 23.01
C PRO A 73 -6.96 -1.50 24.55
N GLU A 74 -8.09 -1.12 25.13
CA GLU A 74 -8.29 -1.23 26.58
C GLU A 74 -8.20 -2.72 26.99
N ASP A 75 -7.38 -3.03 27.99
CA ASP A 75 -7.34 -4.36 28.61
C ASP A 75 -8.59 -4.52 29.49
N ASP A 76 -9.65 -5.15 28.97
CA ASP A 76 -10.82 -5.62 29.75
C ASP A 76 -10.48 -6.81 30.67
#